data_AF-A0A1C7D726-F1
#
_entry.id   AF-A0A1C7D726-F1
#
_cell.length_a   1.000
_cell.length_b   1.000
_cell.length_c   1.000
_cell.angle_alpha   90.00
_cell.angle_beta   90.00
_cell.angle_gamma   90.00
#
_symmetry.space_group_name_H-M   'P 1'
#
loop_
_entity.id
_entity.type
_entity.pdbx_description
1 polymer ?
#
loop_
_entity_poly.entity_id
_entity_poly.type
_entity_poly.pdbx_seq_one_letter_code
_entity_poly.pdbx_strand_id
1 'polypeptide(L)'
;MDRDEARSALDVARDTDRKMAQRLTWPLWRHALAGGLQALFVITFATPMPFAALLMAVALLGIFWIGANDRKRFGMFVSGWASEAARPSILAAIAITLAGFGAIMAVGEGINRWTPWAIPIALAVFVGVTLASLWWQKLYTQELTEGPAR
;
A
#
# COMPACT_ATOMS: atom_id res chain seq x y z
N MET A 1 25.91 17.39 -26.25
CA MET A 1 25.93 16.84 -24.89
C MET A 1 27.14 15.95 -24.80
N ASP A 2 28.09 16.32 -23.95
CA ASP A 2 29.34 15.57 -23.81
C ASP A 2 29.09 14.27 -23.02
N ARG A 3 29.84 13.22 -23.32
CA ARG A 3 29.71 11.91 -22.65
C ARG A 3 30.02 12.04 -21.16
N ASP A 4 30.91 12.96 -20.79
CA ASP A 4 31.30 13.20 -19.40
C ASP A 4 30.25 14.05 -18.66
N GLU A 5 29.59 14.97 -19.35
CA GLU A 5 28.42 15.72 -18.83
C GLU A 5 27.24 14.77 -18.56
N ALA A 6 26.98 13.83 -19.46
CA ALA A 6 25.96 12.80 -19.28
C ALA A 6 26.26 11.87 -18.08
N ARG A 7 27.53 11.46 -17.90
CA ARG A 7 27.96 10.64 -16.76
C ARG A 7 27.83 11.41 -15.44
N SER A 8 28.28 12.66 -15.40
CA SER A 8 28.16 13.51 -14.23
C SER A 8 26.69 13.70 -13.81
N ALA A 9 25.79 13.95 -14.76
CA ALA A 9 24.35 14.06 -14.47
C ALA A 9 23.75 12.76 -13.91
N LEU A 10 24.14 11.59 -14.46
CA LEU A 10 23.73 10.28 -13.95
C LEU A 10 24.24 10.01 -12.53
N ASP A 11 25.47 10.42 -12.21
CA ASP A 11 26.05 10.21 -10.89
C ASP A 11 25.37 11.11 -9.84
N VAL A 12 25.01 12.34 -10.19
CA VAL A 12 24.21 13.23 -9.33
C VAL A 12 22.81 12.67 -9.07
N ALA A 13 22.16 12.11 -10.09
CA ALA A 13 20.86 11.44 -9.93
C ALA A 13 20.96 10.24 -8.98
N ARG A 14 21.97 9.37 -9.17
CA ARG A 14 22.23 8.22 -8.29
C ARG A 14 22.53 8.59 -6.85
N ASP A 15 23.29 9.66 -6.63
CA ASP A 15 23.57 10.17 -5.29
C ASP A 15 22.30 10.69 -4.61
N THR A 16 21.42 11.34 -5.39
CA THR A 16 20.10 11.78 -4.91
C THR A 16 19.22 10.58 -4.54
N ASP A 17 19.16 9.55 -5.39
CA ASP A 17 18.38 8.33 -5.13
C ASP A 17 18.87 7.59 -3.88
N ARG A 18 20.20 7.48 -3.69
CA ARG A 18 20.77 6.89 -2.47
C ARG A 18 20.43 7.67 -1.21
N LYS A 19 20.52 9.00 -1.26
CA LYS A 19 20.11 9.87 -0.14
C LYS A 19 18.61 9.76 0.14
N MET A 20 17.79 9.56 -0.89
CA MET A 20 16.36 9.32 -0.76
C MET A 20 16.08 7.96 -0.13
N ALA A 21 16.76 6.90 -0.57
CA ALA A 21 16.65 5.54 -0.05
C ALA A 21 16.93 5.46 1.46
N GLN A 22 17.97 6.16 1.93
CA GLN A 22 18.33 6.23 3.35
C GLN A 22 17.25 6.90 4.21
N ARG A 23 16.42 7.76 3.62
CA ARG A 23 15.33 8.48 4.32
C ARG A 23 13.96 7.83 4.15
N LEU A 24 13.82 6.90 3.20
CA LEU A 24 12.58 6.17 2.88
C LEU A 24 12.36 4.97 3.81
N THR A 25 12.31 5.24 5.11
CA THR A 25 11.87 4.25 6.10
C THR A 25 10.55 4.70 6.69
N TRP A 26 9.46 4.02 6.32
CA TRP A 26 8.18 4.27 6.97
C TRP A 26 8.07 3.47 8.26
N PRO A 27 7.47 4.05 9.31
CA PRO A 27 7.22 3.34 10.55
C PRO A 27 6.14 2.27 10.37
N LEU A 28 6.20 1.19 11.16
CA LEU A 28 5.27 0.05 11.06
C LEU A 28 3.79 0.44 11.08
N TRP A 29 3.42 1.46 11.86
CA TRP A 29 2.02 1.92 11.93
C TRP A 29 1.50 2.42 10.58
N ARG A 30 2.35 2.97 9.69
CA ARG A 30 1.96 3.39 8.34
C ARG A 30 1.57 2.19 7.48
N HIS A 31 2.33 1.10 7.58
CA HIS A 31 2.00 -0.15 6.87
C HIS A 31 0.74 -0.81 7.43
N ALA A 32 0.60 -0.79 8.76
CA ALA A 32 -0.61 -1.26 9.42
C ALA A 32 -1.85 -0.46 8.97
N LEU A 33 -1.73 0.85 8.76
CA LEU A 33 -2.83 1.65 8.22
C LEU A 33 -3.20 1.24 6.79
N ALA A 34 -2.22 0.96 5.93
CA ALA A 34 -2.51 0.46 4.57
C ALA A 34 -3.30 -0.85 4.63
N GLY A 35 -2.88 -1.79 5.49
CA GLY A 35 -3.64 -3.02 5.76
C GLY A 35 -5.02 -2.75 6.36
N GLY A 36 -5.11 -1.81 7.29
CA GLY A 36 -6.35 -1.41 7.97
C GLY A 36 -7.38 -0.86 7.01
N LEU A 37 -6.97 0.01 6.08
CA LEU A 37 -7.87 0.56 5.07
C LEU A 37 -8.37 -0.51 4.11
N GLN A 38 -7.52 -1.45 3.67
CA GLN A 38 -7.96 -2.55 2.81
C GLN A 38 -8.90 -3.53 3.56
N ALA A 39 -8.60 -3.86 4.81
CA ALA A 39 -9.48 -4.66 5.65
C ALA A 39 -10.83 -3.97 5.87
N LEU A 40 -10.83 -2.66 6.06
CA LEU A 40 -12.04 -1.85 6.19
C LEU A 40 -12.85 -1.84 4.89
N PHE A 41 -12.21 -1.75 3.73
CA PHE A 41 -12.92 -1.93 2.45
C PHE A 41 -13.57 -3.31 2.36
N VAL A 42 -12.84 -4.38 2.67
CA VAL A 42 -13.38 -5.75 2.61
C VAL A 42 -14.55 -5.94 3.57
N ILE A 43 -14.46 -5.44 4.81
CA ILE A 43 -15.54 -5.62 5.79
C ILE A 43 -16.81 -4.85 5.41
N THR A 44 -16.72 -3.80 4.58
CA THR A 44 -17.91 -3.08 4.11
C THR A 44 -18.88 -4.01 3.37
N PHE A 45 -18.39 -5.03 2.65
CA PHE A 45 -19.23 -5.98 1.91
C PHE A 45 -20.01 -6.93 2.80
N ALA A 46 -19.58 -7.11 4.05
CA ALA A 46 -20.29 -7.89 5.06
C ALA A 46 -21.10 -7.02 6.02
N THR A 47 -21.17 -5.70 5.80
CA THR A 47 -21.78 -4.78 6.76
C THR A 47 -23.13 -4.29 6.23
N PRO A 48 -24.23 -4.35 7.01
CA PRO A 48 -25.50 -3.78 6.60
C PRO A 48 -25.42 -2.28 6.32
N MET A 49 -26.20 -1.81 5.33
CA MET A 49 -26.45 -0.38 5.19
C MET A 49 -27.30 0.11 6.39
N PRO A 50 -27.01 1.29 6.97
CA PRO A 50 -26.10 2.35 6.49
C PRO A 50 -24.64 2.24 6.97
N PHE A 51 -24.31 1.28 7.84
CA PHE A 51 -22.98 1.19 8.44
C PHE A 51 -21.88 0.94 7.40
N ALA A 52 -22.14 0.18 6.34
CA ALA A 52 -21.19 0.01 5.23
C ALA A 52 -20.80 1.35 4.58
N ALA A 53 -21.75 2.27 4.39
CA ALA A 53 -21.47 3.60 3.86
C ALA A 53 -20.58 4.43 4.79
N LEU A 54 -20.80 4.32 6.11
CA LEU A 54 -19.95 4.99 7.10
C LEU A 54 -18.52 4.44 7.07
N LEU A 55 -18.35 3.11 7.04
CA LEU A 55 -17.02 2.49 6.96
C LEU A 55 -16.30 2.87 5.66
N MET A 56 -17.03 2.91 4.54
CA MET A 56 -16.50 3.37 3.25
C MET A 56 -16.02 4.82 3.32
N ALA A 57 -16.82 5.72 3.92
CA ALA A 57 -16.44 7.12 4.12
C ALA A 57 -15.18 7.25 4.99
N VAL A 58 -15.09 6.49 6.09
CA VAL A 58 -13.90 6.44 6.95
C VAL A 58 -12.68 5.94 6.18
N ALA A 59 -12.82 4.89 5.35
CA ALA A 59 -11.73 4.37 4.54
C ALA A 59 -11.19 5.41 3.55
N LEU A 60 -12.09 6.09 2.83
CA LEU A 60 -11.72 7.14 1.88
C LEU A 60 -11.02 8.32 2.57
N LEU A 61 -11.57 8.80 3.69
CA LEU A 61 -10.94 9.86 4.49
C LEU A 61 -9.56 9.43 5.00
N GLY A 62 -9.41 8.16 5.40
CA GLY A 62 -8.15 7.57 5.80
C GLY A 62 -7.09 7.63 4.70
N ILE A 63 -7.44 7.35 3.44
CA ILE A 63 -6.51 7.48 2.30
C ILE A 63 -6.00 8.92 2.16
N PHE A 64 -6.92 9.90 2.17
CA PHE A 64 -6.54 11.32 2.07
C PHE A 64 -5.69 11.75 3.26
N TRP A 65 -6.04 11.29 4.47
CA TRP A 65 -5.30 11.59 5.68
C TRP A 65 -3.88 11.02 5.64
N ILE A 66 -3.69 9.78 5.18
CA ILE A 66 -2.35 9.19 4.99
C ILE A 66 -1.54 10.04 4.01
N GLY A 67 -2.12 10.41 2.86
CA GLY A 67 -1.43 11.25 1.88
C GLY A 67 -1.02 12.61 2.44
N ALA A 68 -1.90 13.26 3.18
CA ALA A 68 -1.61 14.54 3.84
C ALA A 68 -0.56 14.39 4.96
N ASN A 69 -0.68 13.33 5.76
CA ASN A 69 0.26 13.04 6.83
C ASN A 69 1.66 12.70 6.28
N ASP A 70 1.75 11.92 5.20
CA ASP A 70 3.01 11.52 4.61
C ASP A 70 3.77 12.74 4.05
N ARG A 71 3.06 13.64 3.36
CA ARG A 71 3.63 14.93 2.95
C ARG A 71 4.08 15.77 4.13
N LYS A 72 3.30 15.81 5.21
CA LYS A 72 3.62 16.59 6.41
C LYS A 72 4.82 16.05 7.18
N ARG A 73 4.93 14.72 7.34
CA ARG A 73 5.96 14.07 8.18
C ARG A 73 7.23 13.72 7.42
N PHE A 74 7.10 13.32 6.16
CA PHE A 74 8.22 12.80 5.35
C PHE A 74 8.55 13.71 4.17
N GLY A 75 7.82 14.81 3.98
CA GLY A 75 8.08 15.81 2.93
C GLY A 75 7.63 15.38 1.54
N MET A 76 7.15 14.15 1.36
CA MET A 76 6.74 13.61 0.07
C MET A 76 5.69 12.51 0.21
N PHE A 77 4.92 12.31 -0.87
CA PHE A 77 4.07 11.13 -1.04
C PHE A 77 4.61 10.33 -2.23
N VAL A 78 4.96 9.06 -1.99
CA VAL A 78 5.44 8.16 -3.05
C VAL A 78 4.29 7.29 -3.50
N SER A 79 3.97 7.35 -4.80
CA SER A 79 3.03 6.43 -5.42
C SER A 79 3.56 5.01 -5.34
N GLY A 80 2.71 4.03 -5.04
CA GLY A 80 3.10 2.62 -5.10
C GLY A 80 3.69 2.24 -6.46
N TRP A 81 3.18 2.83 -7.54
CA TRP A 81 3.59 2.56 -8.93
C TRP A 81 4.92 3.20 -9.34
N ALA A 82 5.58 3.96 -8.44
CA ALA A 82 6.84 4.64 -8.73
C ALA A 82 8.03 3.69 -8.95
N SER A 83 7.87 2.41 -8.63
CA SER A 83 8.92 1.40 -8.64
C SER A 83 8.49 0.21 -9.47
N GLU A 84 9.27 -0.14 -10.49
CA GLU A 84 9.00 -1.34 -11.29
C GLU A 84 9.28 -2.60 -10.47
N ALA A 85 10.36 -2.59 -9.69
CA ALA A 85 10.76 -3.71 -8.85
C ALA A 85 9.71 -4.00 -7.78
N ALA A 86 9.02 -2.99 -7.25
CA ALA A 86 8.01 -3.15 -6.22
C ALA A 86 6.60 -3.47 -6.75
N ARG A 87 6.36 -3.48 -8.08
CA ARG A 87 5.06 -3.84 -8.68
C ARG A 87 4.49 -5.17 -8.19
N PRO A 88 5.26 -6.26 -8.03
CA PRO A 88 4.73 -7.53 -7.55
C PRO A 88 4.05 -7.42 -6.18
N SER A 89 4.58 -6.59 -5.29
CA SER A 89 3.98 -6.38 -3.97
C SER A 89 2.65 -5.62 -4.02
N ILE A 90 2.48 -4.70 -4.97
CA ILE A 90 1.21 -4.01 -5.23
C ILE A 90 0.19 -5.00 -5.77
N LEU A 91 0.58 -5.82 -6.76
CA LEU A 91 -0.27 -6.87 -7.32
C LEU A 91 -0.69 -7.87 -6.25
N ALA A 92 0.23 -8.25 -5.35
CA ALA A 92 -0.09 -9.09 -4.20
C ALA A 92 -1.12 -8.43 -3.28
N ALA A 93 -0.95 -7.14 -2.92
CA ALA A 93 -1.91 -6.42 -2.08
C ALA A 93 -3.31 -6.34 -2.74
N ILE A 94 -3.36 -6.09 -4.04
CA ILE A 94 -4.62 -6.11 -4.82
C ILE A 94 -5.24 -7.50 -4.80
N ALA A 95 -4.46 -8.53 -5.12
CA ALA A 95 -4.93 -9.92 -5.15
C ALA A 95 -5.46 -10.37 -3.77
N ILE A 96 -4.78 -10.03 -2.68
CA ILE A 96 -5.21 -10.31 -1.30
C ILE A 96 -6.55 -9.62 -1.01
N THR A 97 -6.69 -8.36 -1.40
CA THR A 97 -7.93 -7.60 -1.18
C THR A 97 -9.09 -8.18 -1.99
N LEU A 98 -8.87 -8.50 -3.27
CA LEU A 98 -9.86 -9.15 -4.13
C LEU A 98 -10.26 -10.53 -3.62
N ALA A 99 -9.29 -11.33 -3.16
CA ALA A 99 -9.54 -12.61 -2.51
C ALA A 99 -10.37 -12.43 -1.24
N GLY A 100 -10.14 -11.36 -0.47
CA GLY A 100 -10.96 -10.98 0.68
C GLY A 100 -12.42 -10.73 0.30
N PHE A 101 -12.67 -9.92 -0.72
CA PHE A 101 -14.04 -9.71 -1.23
C PHE A 101 -14.67 -11.04 -1.70
N GLY A 102 -13.94 -11.83 -2.48
CA GLY A 102 -14.41 -13.14 -2.94
C GLY A 102 -14.74 -14.09 -1.80
N ALA A 103 -13.92 -14.12 -0.75
CA ALA A 103 -14.14 -14.93 0.43
C ALA A 103 -15.40 -14.50 1.18
N ILE A 104 -15.63 -13.19 1.37
CA ILE A 104 -16.87 -12.67 1.98
C ILE A 104 -18.09 -13.13 1.17
N MET A 105 -18.03 -13.02 -0.16
CA MET A 105 -19.12 -13.43 -1.03
C MET A 105 -19.36 -14.94 -1.03
N ALA A 106 -18.32 -15.74 -0.85
CA ALA A 106 -18.41 -17.21 -0.81
C ALA A 106 -19.02 -17.75 0.49
N VAL A 107 -18.82 -17.04 1.61
CA VAL A 107 -19.28 -17.48 2.95
C VAL A 107 -20.45 -16.66 3.49
N GLY A 108 -20.88 -15.62 2.78
CA GLY A 108 -21.96 -14.73 3.16
C GLY A 108 -23.26 -15.03 2.42
N GLU A 109 -24.37 -14.52 2.94
CA GLU A 109 -25.71 -14.64 2.33
C GLU A 109 -25.98 -13.54 1.28
N GLY A 110 -24.94 -12.83 0.83
CA GLY A 110 -25.00 -11.73 -0.11
C GLY A 110 -24.33 -10.46 0.40
N ILE A 111 -24.32 -9.43 -0.45
CA ILE A 111 -23.69 -8.13 -0.16
C ILE A 111 -24.45 -7.43 0.97
N ASN A 112 -23.71 -6.78 1.87
CA ASN A 112 -24.22 -6.05 3.03
C ASN A 112 -25.02 -6.92 4.02
N ARG A 113 -24.72 -8.23 4.05
CA ARG A 113 -25.22 -9.15 5.06
C ARG A 113 -24.09 -9.58 5.97
N TRP A 114 -24.31 -9.50 7.27
CA TRP A 114 -23.31 -9.89 8.25
C TRP A 114 -23.01 -11.39 8.17
N THR A 115 -21.73 -11.72 8.24
CA THR A 115 -21.24 -13.09 8.39
C THR A 115 -20.18 -13.13 9.49
N PRO A 116 -20.19 -14.12 10.40
CA PRO A 116 -19.14 -14.26 11.42
C PRO A 116 -17.73 -14.36 10.83
N TRP A 117 -17.61 -14.83 9.58
CA TRP A 117 -16.35 -14.91 8.84
C TRP A 117 -15.78 -13.56 8.42
N ALA A 118 -16.55 -12.47 8.52
CA ALA A 118 -16.11 -11.15 8.10
C ALA A 118 -14.86 -10.68 8.85
N ILE A 119 -14.83 -10.91 10.17
CA ILE A 119 -13.71 -10.52 11.03
C ILE A 119 -12.42 -11.29 10.69
N PRO A 120 -12.38 -12.64 10.67
CA PRO A 120 -11.16 -13.35 10.33
C PRO A 120 -10.68 -13.07 8.90
N ILE A 121 -11.59 -12.89 7.92
CA ILE A 121 -11.21 -12.51 6.56
C ILE A 121 -10.59 -11.10 6.54
N ALA A 122 -11.21 -10.13 7.21
CA ALA A 122 -10.67 -8.77 7.30
C ALA A 122 -9.30 -8.75 8.01
N LEU A 123 -9.11 -9.57 9.06
CA LEU A 123 -7.81 -9.72 9.73
C LEU A 123 -6.75 -10.33 8.81
N ALA A 124 -7.11 -11.35 8.02
CA ALA A 124 -6.20 -11.95 7.04
C ALA A 124 -5.78 -10.92 5.98
N VAL A 125 -6.72 -10.13 5.48
CA VAL A 125 -6.44 -9.01 4.55
C VAL A 125 -5.56 -7.96 5.21
N PHE A 126 -5.86 -7.56 6.45
CA PHE A 126 -5.05 -6.61 7.21
C PHE A 126 -3.59 -7.06 7.29
N VAL A 127 -3.35 -8.29 7.74
CA VAL A 127 -1.99 -8.84 7.87
C VAL A 127 -1.32 -8.96 6.51
N GLY A 128 -2.01 -9.55 5.53
CA GLY A 128 -1.46 -9.78 4.20
C GLY A 128 -1.06 -8.49 3.48
N VAL A 129 -1.90 -7.47 3.52
CA VAL A 129 -1.61 -6.16 2.92
C VAL A 129 -0.53 -5.40 3.70
N THR A 130 -0.52 -5.51 5.03
CA THR A 130 0.55 -4.91 5.85
C THR A 130 1.92 -5.51 5.46
N LEU A 131 1.99 -6.83 5.33
CA LEU A 131 3.21 -7.53 4.89
C LEU A 131 3.58 -7.17 3.45
N ALA A 132 2.61 -7.10 2.54
CA ALA A 132 2.85 -6.64 1.17
C ALA A 132 3.38 -5.20 1.13
N SER A 133 2.89 -4.32 2.02
CA SER A 133 3.37 -2.94 2.15
C SER A 133 4.81 -2.86 2.67
N LEU A 134 5.18 -3.72 3.62
CA LEU A 134 6.57 -3.83 4.10
C LEU A 134 7.49 -4.37 3.00
N TRP A 135 7.02 -5.37 2.26
CA TRP A 135 7.74 -5.92 1.12
C TRP A 135 7.94 -4.88 0.02
N TRP A 136 6.92 -4.06 -0.26
CA TRP A 136 7.01 -2.93 -1.19
C TRP A 136 8.13 -1.97 -0.81
N GLN A 137 8.20 -1.54 0.47
CA GLN A 137 9.28 -0.65 0.92
C GLN A 137 10.64 -1.30 0.73
N LYS A 138 10.79 -2.58 1.09
CA LYS A 138 12.07 -3.30 0.91
C LYS A 138 12.51 -3.30 -0.56
N LEU A 139 11.62 -3.65 -1.48
CA LEU A 139 11.92 -3.69 -2.92
C LEU A 139 12.24 -2.29 -3.47
N TYR A 140 11.50 -1.28 -3.02
CA TYR A 140 11.73 0.08 -3.46
C TYR A 140 13.07 0.64 -2.96
N THR A 141 13.42 0.42 -1.70
CA THR A 141 14.72 0.82 -1.15
C THR A 141 15.87 0.08 -1.85
N GLN A 142 15.69 -1.19 -2.23
CA GLN A 142 16.67 -1.94 -3.02
C GLN A 142 16.86 -1.34 -4.41
N GLU A 143 15.77 -1.05 -5.13
CA GLU A 143 15.82 -0.41 -6.46
C GLU A 143 16.55 0.95 -6.42
N LEU A 144 16.31 1.76 -5.39
CA LEU A 144 17.00 3.05 -5.25
C LEU A 144 18.49 2.92 -4.90
N THR A 145 18.90 1.81 -4.27
CA THR A 145 20.29 1.60 -3.84
C THR A 145 21.13 0.94 -4.94
N GLU A 146 20.56 -0.06 -5.61
CA GLU A 146 21.22 -0.92 -6.59
C GLU A 146 20.98 -0.44 -8.04
N GLY A 147 20.00 0.43 -8.25
CA GLY A 147 19.49 0.83 -9.57
C GLY A 147 18.37 -0.09 -10.06
N PRO A 148 17.65 0.29 -11.15
CA PRO A 148 16.61 -0.56 -11.72
C PRO A 148 17.19 -1.92 -12.10
N ALA A 149 16.54 -2.99 -11.66
CA ALA A 149 16.86 -4.35 -12.09
C ALA A 149 16.67 -4.40 -13.61
N ARG A 150 17.78 -4.60 -14.33
CA ARG A 150 17.78 -4.72 -15.80
C ARG A 150 17.11 -6.01 -16.25
#